data_AF-A0A7J8YMM3-F1
#
_entry.id   AF-A0A7J8YMM3-F1
#
_cell.length_a   1.000
_cell.length_b   1.000
_cell.length_c   1.000
_cell.angle_alpha   90.00
_cell.angle_beta   90.00
_cell.angle_gamma   90.00
#
_symmetry.space_group_name_H-M   'P 1'
#
loop_
_entity.id
_entity.type
_entity.pdbx_description
1 polymer ?
#
loop_
_entity_poly.entity_id
_entity_poly.type
_entity_poly.pdbx_seq_one_letter_code
_entity_poly.pdbx_strand_id
1 'polypeptide(L)'
;MCLTFQRDSLQKFLNSQMKKLTERNDALKAMMMALKEETMSTTMALSTRIEELERELALCQVVVGKGVLNASLSNEDILKPKEFVGIRSTCDVDNFLWRMENYFRAKSIMDDPVKGQFYLEFIEEEARAKL
;
A
#
# COMPACT_ATOMS: atom_id res chain seq x y z
N MET A 1 61.51 -2.81 49.57
CA MET A 1 61.41 -2.27 48.18
C MET A 1 60.21 -2.78 47.38
N CYS A 2 59.43 -3.77 47.87
CA CYS A 2 58.41 -4.46 47.05
C CYS A 2 57.04 -3.74 46.95
N LEU A 3 56.52 -3.20 48.06
CA LEU A 3 55.15 -2.66 48.12
C LEU A 3 54.96 -1.35 47.36
N THR A 4 55.98 -0.49 47.32
CA THR A 4 55.93 0.80 46.59
C THR A 4 55.88 0.58 45.09
N PHE A 5 56.69 -0.34 44.57
CA PHE A 5 56.68 -0.72 43.16
C PHE A 5 55.33 -1.30 42.72
N GLN A 6 54.73 -2.17 43.54
CA GLN A 6 53.40 -2.72 43.27
C GLN A 6 52.31 -1.64 43.27
N ARG A 7 52.36 -0.69 44.22
CA ARG A 7 51.45 0.46 44.26
C ARG A 7 51.56 1.32 43.00
N ASP A 8 52.78 1.66 42.58
CA ASP A 8 53.00 2.50 41.41
C ASP A 8 52.56 1.81 40.11
N SER A 9 52.78 0.51 40.01
CA SER A 9 52.32 -0.31 38.88
C SER A 9 50.79 -0.33 38.79
N LEU A 10 50.10 -0.53 39.93
CA LEU A 10 48.64 -0.52 39.98
C LEU A 10 48.08 0.87 39.64
N GLN A 11 48.69 1.93 40.17
CA GLN A 11 48.28 3.30 39.87
C GLN A 11 48.38 3.61 38.37
N LYS A 12 49.49 3.20 37.72
CA LYS A 12 49.65 3.35 36.27
C LYS A 12 48.59 2.58 35.48
N PHE A 13 48.30 1.34 35.89
CA PHE A 13 47.25 0.54 35.27
C PHE A 13 45.87 1.19 35.39
N LEU A 14 45.49 1.62 36.59
CA LEU A 14 44.21 2.28 36.83
C LEU A 14 44.08 3.58 36.03
N ASN A 15 45.12 4.41 36.00
CA ASN A 15 45.12 5.64 35.21
C ASN A 15 44.98 5.34 33.71
N SER A 16 45.65 4.30 33.20
CA SER A 16 45.52 3.88 31.80
C SER A 16 44.10 3.41 31.49
N GLN A 17 43.49 2.62 32.37
CA GLN A 17 42.12 2.14 32.19
C GLN A 17 41.11 3.29 32.29
N MET A 18 41.30 4.24 33.20
CA MET A 18 40.47 5.44 33.31
C MET A 18 40.52 6.27 32.02
N LYS A 19 41.72 6.50 31.48
CA LYS A 19 41.90 7.22 30.21
C LYS A 19 41.16 6.53 29.06
N LYS A 20 41.33 5.21 28.90
CA LYS A 20 40.61 4.44 27.88
C LYS A 20 39.09 4.50 28.06
N LEU A 21 38.62 4.47 29.31
CA LEU A 21 37.19 4.57 29.61
C LEU A 21 36.64 5.94 29.21
N THR A 22 37.37 7.02 29.51
CA THR A 22 37.01 8.38 29.08
C THR A 22 36.96 8.48 27.55
N GLU A 23 38.00 8.00 26.85
CA GLU A 23 38.04 8.02 25.38
C GLU A 23 36.88 7.25 24.76
N ARG A 24 36.54 6.06 25.29
CA ARG A 24 35.39 5.28 24.82
C ARG A 24 34.06 5.99 25.10
N ASN A 25 33.93 6.66 26.24
CA ASN A 25 32.72 7.38 26.59
C ASN A 25 32.51 8.60 25.68
N ASP A 26 33.58 9.33 25.36
CA ASP A 26 33.55 10.44 24.43
C ASP A 26 33.20 9.97 23.01
N ALA A 27 33.81 8.87 22.56
CA ALA A 27 33.49 8.25 21.27
C ALA A 27 32.02 7.78 21.22
N LEU A 28 31.51 7.15 22.28
CA LEU A 28 30.11 6.74 22.37
C LEU A 28 29.17 7.93 22.32
N LYS A 29 29.49 9.02 23.02
CA LYS A 29 28.71 10.25 22.99
C LYS A 29 28.68 10.87 21.59
N ALA A 30 29.82 10.88 20.89
CA ALA A 30 29.88 11.35 19.50
C ALA A 30 29.03 10.49 18.56
N MET A 31 29.11 9.16 18.67
CA MET A 31 28.28 8.24 17.87
C MET A 31 26.79 8.43 18.16
N MET A 32 26.40 8.61 19.43
CA MET A 32 25.01 8.83 19.80
C MET A 32 24.46 10.16 19.25
N MET A 33 25.29 11.21 19.22
CA MET A 33 24.92 12.49 18.61
C MET A 33 24.73 12.35 17.09
N ALA A 34 25.66 11.68 16.41
CA ALA A 34 25.55 11.45 14.97
C ALA A 34 24.30 10.62 14.61
N LEU A 35 24.04 9.54 15.34
CA LEU A 35 22.85 8.71 15.14
C LEU A 35 21.56 9.51 15.37
N LYS A 36 21.54 10.37 16.41
CA LYS A 36 20.38 11.22 16.70
C LYS A 36 20.11 12.22 15.58
N GLU A 37 21.16 12.83 15.03
CA GLU A 37 21.06 13.78 13.92
C GLU A 37 20.56 13.08 12.64
N GLU A 38 21.12 11.93 12.29
CA GLU A 38 20.69 11.12 11.15
C GLU A 38 19.24 10.66 11.29
N THR A 39 18.86 10.20 12.47
CA THR A 39 17.47 9.79 12.77
C THR A 39 16.51 10.96 12.62
N MET A 40 16.87 12.13 13.15
CA MET A 40 16.03 13.33 13.05
C MET A 40 15.88 13.80 11.60
N SER A 41 16.98 13.83 10.85
CA SER A 41 16.99 14.17 9.42
C SER A 41 16.10 13.22 8.61
N THR A 42 16.26 11.91 8.83
CA THR A 42 15.47 10.87 8.15
C THR A 42 13.99 10.99 8.49
N THR A 43 13.67 11.23 9.77
CA THR A 43 12.28 11.39 10.23
C THR A 43 11.63 12.60 9.54
N MET A 44 12.33 13.74 9.49
CA MET A 44 11.83 14.94 8.82
C MET A 44 11.59 14.70 7.33
N ALA A 45 12.55 14.08 6.63
CA ALA A 45 12.43 13.79 5.20
C ALA A 45 11.22 12.87 4.90
N LEU A 46 11.02 11.84 5.74
CA LEU A 46 9.87 10.93 5.61
C LEU A 46 8.55 11.65 5.88
N SER A 47 8.47 12.47 6.93
CA SER A 47 7.26 13.26 7.23
C SER A 47 6.90 14.19 6.07
N THR A 48 7.88 14.90 5.50
CA THR A 48 7.66 15.75 4.32
C THR A 48 7.14 14.94 3.13
N ARG A 49 7.72 13.77 2.86
CA ARG A 49 7.28 12.92 1.74
C ARG A 49 5.88 12.37 1.95
N ILE A 50 5.50 12.03 3.19
CA ILE A 50 4.15 11.60 3.52
C ILE A 50 3.15 12.72 3.24
N GLU A 51 3.42 13.95 3.70
CA GLU A 51 2.53 15.09 3.45
C GLU A 51 2.37 15.39 1.95
N GLU A 52 3.43 15.25 1.15
CA GLU A 52 3.35 15.38 -0.31
C GLU A 52 2.48 14.30 -0.93
N LEU A 53 2.68 13.04 -0.53
CA LEU A 53 1.88 11.92 -1.03
C LEU A 53 0.41 12.05 -0.63
N GLU A 54 0.11 12.53 0.57
CA GLU A 54 -1.26 12.81 1.01
C GLU A 54 -1.90 13.92 0.17
N ARG A 55 -1.14 14.98 -0.18
CA ARG A 55 -1.61 16.03 -1.10
C ARG A 55 -1.85 15.50 -2.51
N GLU A 56 -0.91 14.72 -3.05
CA GLU A 56 -1.04 14.08 -4.37
C GLU A 56 -2.27 13.14 -4.40
N LEU A 57 -2.46 12.33 -3.36
CA LEU A 57 -3.60 11.43 -3.23
C LEU A 57 -4.93 12.20 -3.17
N ALA A 58 -5.00 13.29 -2.41
CA ALA A 58 -6.18 14.14 -2.35
C ALA A 58 -6.53 14.74 -3.72
N LEU A 59 -5.52 15.18 -4.48
CA LEU A 59 -5.71 15.67 -5.86
C LEU A 59 -6.21 14.55 -6.78
N CYS A 60 -5.61 13.36 -6.72
CA CYS A 60 -6.07 12.19 -7.47
C CYS A 60 -7.51 11.82 -7.10
N GLN A 61 -7.90 11.86 -5.83
CA GLN A 61 -9.27 11.61 -5.41
C GLN A 61 -10.25 12.67 -5.93
N VAL A 62 -9.85 13.94 -6.01
CA VAL A 62 -10.68 15.00 -6.61
C VAL A 62 -10.79 14.82 -8.13
N VAL A 63 -9.71 14.44 -8.81
CA VAL A 63 -9.69 14.20 -10.26
C VAL A 63 -10.45 12.92 -10.62
N VAL A 64 -10.30 11.85 -9.84
CA VAL A 64 -11.08 10.61 -9.98
C VAL A 64 -12.51 10.86 -9.56
N GLY A 65 -12.79 11.64 -8.51
CA GLY A 65 -14.16 12.02 -8.14
C GLY A 65 -14.86 12.83 -9.24
N LYS A 66 -14.17 13.81 -9.84
CA LYS A 66 -14.66 14.55 -11.02
C LYS A 66 -14.68 13.70 -12.29
N GLY A 67 -13.74 12.78 -12.43
CA GLY A 67 -13.61 11.84 -13.54
C GLY A 67 -14.59 10.68 -13.44
N VAL A 68 -15.09 10.33 -12.25
CA VAL A 68 -16.17 9.37 -11.96
C VAL A 68 -17.53 10.08 -11.94
N LEU A 69 -17.57 11.40 -11.80
CA LEU A 69 -18.75 12.20 -12.16
C LEU A 69 -18.86 12.39 -13.67
N ASN A 70 -17.74 12.47 -14.41
CA ASN A 70 -17.72 12.56 -15.88
C ASN A 70 -17.64 11.18 -16.58
N ALA A 71 -17.16 10.15 -15.89
CA ALA A 71 -17.26 8.72 -16.22
C ALA A 71 -18.19 8.03 -15.23
N SER A 72 -19.12 8.79 -14.66
CA SER A 72 -20.47 8.27 -14.52
C SER A 72 -20.81 8.03 -15.97
N LEU A 73 -20.65 6.78 -16.40
CA LEU A 73 -21.40 6.27 -17.54
C LEU A 73 -22.77 6.88 -17.31
N SER A 74 -23.13 7.85 -18.17
CA SER A 74 -24.46 8.40 -18.15
C SER A 74 -25.37 7.18 -18.05
N ASN A 75 -26.45 7.22 -17.26
CA ASN A 75 -27.32 6.04 -17.19
C ASN A 75 -27.81 5.66 -18.61
N GLU A 76 -27.69 6.57 -19.59
CA GLU A 76 -27.78 6.33 -21.03
C GLU A 76 -26.63 5.49 -21.68
N ASP A 77 -25.36 5.58 -21.24
CA ASP A 77 -24.22 4.78 -21.73
C ASP A 77 -24.14 3.38 -21.12
N ILE A 78 -24.93 3.09 -20.08
CA ILE A 78 -25.11 1.73 -19.55
C ILE A 78 -26.05 0.96 -20.50
N LEU A 79 -25.57 0.71 -21.72
CA LEU A 79 -26.23 -0.17 -22.67
C LEU A 79 -26.41 -1.53 -21.98
N LYS A 80 -27.65 -2.00 -21.90
CA LYS A 80 -27.96 -3.36 -21.43
C LYS A 80 -27.03 -4.35 -22.17
N PRO A 81 -26.38 -5.29 -21.48
CA PRO A 81 -25.55 -6.30 -22.13
C PRO A 81 -26.35 -6.99 -23.23
N LYS A 82 -25.73 -7.17 -24.39
CA LYS A 82 -26.33 -7.95 -25.47
C LYS A 82 -26.53 -9.39 -25.00
N GLU A 83 -27.70 -9.96 -25.26
CA GLU A 83 -28.04 -11.34 -24.90
C GLU A 83 -27.00 -12.32 -25.43
N PHE A 84 -26.72 -13.36 -24.64
CA PHE A 84 -25.78 -14.41 -25.01
C PHE A 84 -26.43 -15.39 -26.00
N VAL A 85 -26.10 -15.22 -27.28
CA VAL A 85 -26.69 -15.95 -28.43
C VAL A 85 -26.02 -17.31 -28.73
N GLY A 86 -25.15 -17.79 -27.83
CA GLY A 86 -24.81 -19.22 -27.79
C GLY A 86 -24.01 -19.82 -28.95
N ILE A 87 -22.91 -19.19 -29.40
CA ILE A 87 -21.83 -19.95 -30.08
C ILE A 87 -20.70 -20.16 -29.06
N ARG A 88 -20.46 -21.42 -28.70
CA ARG A 88 -19.65 -21.83 -27.55
C ARG A 88 -18.15 -21.76 -27.81
N SER A 89 -17.57 -20.57 -27.95
CA SER A 89 -16.16 -20.41 -27.63
C SER A 89 -16.01 -20.04 -26.16
N THR A 90 -14.96 -20.53 -25.49
CA THR A 90 -14.62 -20.10 -24.12
C THR A 90 -14.48 -18.57 -24.05
N CYS A 91 -13.95 -17.99 -25.13
CA CYS A 91 -13.85 -16.55 -25.31
C CYS A 91 -15.21 -15.82 -25.23
N ASP A 92 -16.28 -16.37 -25.82
CA ASP A 92 -17.59 -15.73 -25.80
C ASP A 92 -18.23 -15.76 -24.41
N VAL A 93 -18.01 -16.83 -23.65
CA VAL A 93 -18.47 -16.96 -22.26
C VAL A 93 -17.72 -15.98 -21.35
N ASP A 94 -16.39 -15.91 -21.49
CA ASP A 94 -15.55 -14.98 -20.73
C ASP A 94 -15.92 -13.52 -21.04
N ASN A 95 -16.15 -13.20 -22.31
CA ASN A 95 -16.59 -11.88 -22.75
C ASN A 95 -17.98 -11.52 -22.19
N PHE A 96 -18.91 -12.47 -22.12
CA PHE A 96 -20.23 -12.26 -21.53
C PHE A 96 -20.13 -11.96 -20.03
N LEU A 97 -19.41 -12.80 -19.27
CA LEU A 97 -19.21 -12.60 -17.83
C LEU A 97 -18.54 -11.26 -17.53
N TRP A 98 -17.51 -10.90 -18.31
CA TRP A 98 -16.84 -9.61 -18.17
C TRP A 98 -17.79 -8.42 -18.39
N ARG A 99 -18.67 -8.48 -19.40
CA ARG A 99 -19.68 -7.44 -19.66
C ARG A 99 -20.72 -7.34 -18.55
N MET A 100 -21.18 -8.47 -18.01
CA MET A 100 -22.16 -8.51 -16.92
C MET A 100 -21.60 -7.94 -15.61
N GLU A 101 -20.38 -8.35 -15.23
CA GLU A 101 -19.72 -7.81 -14.03
C GLU A 101 -19.44 -6.30 -14.15
N ASN A 102 -19.07 -5.83 -15.35
CA ASN A 102 -18.90 -4.41 -15.59
C ASN A 102 -20.25 -3.64 -15.51
N TYR A 103 -21.34 -4.24 -16.02
CA TYR A 103 -22.68 -3.69 -15.92
C TYR A 103 -23.18 -3.60 -14.46
N PHE A 104 -22.96 -4.64 -13.65
CA PHE A 104 -23.32 -4.63 -12.23
C PHE A 104 -22.53 -3.60 -11.45
N ARG A 105 -21.22 -3.49 -11.72
CA ARG A 105 -20.36 -2.47 -11.12
C ARG A 105 -20.86 -1.07 -11.46
N ALA A 106 -21.22 -0.81 -12.72
CA ALA A 106 -21.76 0.49 -13.15
C ALA A 106 -23.11 0.81 -12.49
N LYS A 107 -23.98 -0.20 -12.30
CA LYS A 107 -25.29 -0.04 -11.63
C LYS A 107 -25.26 -0.16 -10.11
N SER A 108 -24.08 -0.30 -9.49
CA SER A 108 -23.95 -0.57 -8.05
C SER A 108 -24.75 -1.78 -7.56
N ILE A 109 -24.95 -2.79 -8.42
CA ILE A 109 -25.63 -4.04 -8.07
C ILE A 109 -24.58 -4.94 -7.40
N MET A 110 -24.61 -5.02 -6.07
CA MET A 110 -23.66 -5.81 -5.28
C MET A 110 -24.24 -7.10 -4.71
N ASP A 111 -25.56 -7.24 -4.69
CA ASP A 111 -26.24 -8.40 -4.10
C ASP A 111 -26.25 -9.59 -5.05
N ASP A 112 -25.62 -10.70 -4.66
CA ASP A 112 -25.43 -11.88 -5.52
C ASP A 112 -26.74 -12.57 -5.96
N PRO A 113 -27.80 -12.68 -5.13
CA PRO A 113 -29.11 -13.13 -5.58
C PRO A 113 -29.70 -12.26 -6.69
N VAL A 114 -29.52 -10.94 -6.60
CA VAL A 114 -30.00 -9.99 -7.61
C VAL A 114 -29.19 -10.12 -8.90
N LYS A 115 -27.86 -10.27 -8.81
CA LYS A 115 -27.01 -10.54 -9.98
C LYS A 115 -27.40 -11.84 -10.69
N GLY A 116 -27.68 -12.91 -9.92
CA GLY A 116 -28.12 -14.20 -10.45
C GLY A 116 -29.37 -14.09 -11.33
N GLN A 117 -30.33 -13.27 -10.91
CA GLN A 117 -31.55 -13.05 -11.69
C GLN A 117 -31.29 -12.30 -13.00
N PHE A 118 -30.39 -11.32 -13.00
CA PHE A 118 -29.96 -10.64 -14.22
C PHE A 118 -29.18 -11.57 -15.15
N TYR A 119 -28.28 -12.41 -14.63
CA TYR A 119 -27.57 -13.40 -15.45
C TYR A 119 -28.55 -14.27 -16.24
N LEU A 120 -29.61 -14.74 -15.58
CA LEU A 120 -30.66 -15.51 -16.24
C LEU A 120 -31.37 -14.69 -17.31
N GLU A 121 -31.76 -13.44 -17.01
CA GLU A 121 -32.43 -12.52 -17.95
C GLU A 121 -31.68 -12.37 -19.28
N PHE A 122 -30.34 -12.32 -19.25
CA PHE A 122 -29.48 -12.08 -20.42
C PHE A 122 -28.94 -13.34 -21.12
N ILE A 123 -29.44 -14.52 -20.76
CA ILE A 123 -29.17 -15.78 -21.47
C ILE A 123 -30.42 -16.14 -22.31
N GLU A 124 -30.26 -16.39 -23.61
CA GLU A 124 -31.38 -16.83 -24.47
C GLU A 124 -31.95 -18.19 -24.01
N GLU A 125 -33.25 -18.40 -24.23
CA GLU A 125 -33.99 -19.62 -23.85
C GLU A 125 -33.30 -20.93 -24.29
N GLU A 126 -32.66 -20.96 -25.46
CA GLU A 126 -31.95 -22.14 -25.97
C GLU A 126 -30.69 -22.50 -25.15
N ALA A 127 -30.07 -21.50 -24.50
CA ALA A 127 -28.96 -21.68 -23.57
C ALA A 127 -29.45 -21.92 -22.13
N ARG A 128 -30.62 -21.38 -21.73
CA ARG A 128 -31.26 -21.66 -20.43
C ARG A 128 -31.69 -23.12 -20.29
N ALA A 129 -32.21 -23.74 -21.35
CA ALA A 129 -32.70 -25.12 -21.33
C ALA A 129 -31.60 -26.20 -21.15
N LYS A 130 -30.32 -25.80 -21.03
CA LYS A 130 -29.15 -26.70 -20.93
C LYS A 130 -28.35 -26.49 -19.63
N LEU A 131 -28.84 -25.65 -18.71
CA LEU A 131 -28.36 -25.48 -17.34
C LEU A 131 -29.28 -26.21 -16.37
#